data_AF-A0A7L4XX86-F1
#
_entry.id   AF-A0A7L4XX86-F1
#
_cell.length_a   1.000
_cell.length_b   1.000
_cell.length_c   1.000
_cell.angle_alpha   90.00
_cell.angle_beta   90.00
_cell.angle_gamma   90.00
#
_symmetry.space_group_name_H-M   'P 1'
#
loop_
_entity.id
_entity.type
_entity.pdbx_description
1 polymer ?
#
loop_
_entity_poly.entity_id
_entity_poly.type
_entity_poly.pdbx_seq_one_letter_code
_entity_poly.pdbx_strand_id
1 'polypeptide(L)'
;MAGSRGTPADRGPGRPWRPGTPPPAPIDPDLPSADIRIGYARCSTLGQELDSQLDALSKHGIPRDKIFSEKLAGPLPGIYDPTGPGKLLFAFFAAMAETERENIRESTLEGLDTAARKGKHGGRPPVITDDMLHTVLRRRAGGESVEQIQPDLIIPTGKRKGQNPSVASIYRSLAEHAKRQAYPKAVEQTHADFAALQAGEVPGPASPSLTERHSDYRELLVTSP
;
A
#
# COMPACT_ATOMS: atom_id res chain seq x y z
N MET A 1 -33.20 4.79 -1.64
CA MET A 1 -32.54 3.67 -2.27
C MET A 1 -33.56 2.59 -2.57
N ALA A 2 -33.98 2.43 -3.80
CA ALA A 2 -33.07 1.72 -4.69
C ALA A 2 -32.27 0.63 -3.94
N GLY A 3 -32.97 -0.26 -3.23
CA GLY A 3 -32.53 -1.63 -3.09
C GLY A 3 -32.42 -2.16 -4.51
N SER A 4 -31.21 -2.59 -4.87
CA SER A 4 -30.86 -3.10 -6.18
C SER A 4 -31.83 -4.19 -6.62
N ARG A 5 -32.86 -3.82 -7.40
CA ARG A 5 -33.64 -4.77 -8.17
C ARG A 5 -32.68 -5.32 -9.21
N GLY A 6 -32.22 -6.56 -8.98
CA GLY A 6 -31.39 -7.28 -9.93
C GLY A 6 -31.98 -7.16 -11.33
N THR A 7 -31.12 -6.83 -12.28
CA THR A 7 -31.49 -6.69 -13.69
C THR A 7 -32.20 -7.97 -14.14
N PRO A 8 -33.47 -7.90 -14.61
CA PRO A 8 -34.14 -9.06 -15.18
C PRO A 8 -33.34 -9.55 -16.39
N ALA A 9 -33.19 -10.87 -16.53
CA ALA A 9 -32.32 -11.54 -17.51
C ALA A 9 -32.61 -11.20 -18.99
N ASP A 10 -33.71 -10.50 -19.28
CA ASP A 10 -34.27 -10.31 -20.62
C ASP A 10 -33.88 -8.98 -21.30
N ARG A 11 -32.97 -8.19 -20.71
CA ARG A 11 -32.40 -7.00 -21.37
C ARG A 11 -31.11 -7.34 -22.14
N GLY A 12 -31.28 -7.85 -23.35
CA GLY A 12 -30.20 -7.91 -24.36
C GLY A 12 -30.29 -6.75 -25.36
N PRO A 13 -29.17 -6.23 -25.89
CA PRO A 13 -29.18 -5.15 -26.90
C PRO A 13 -29.88 -5.61 -28.19
N GLY A 14 -30.71 -4.73 -28.78
CA GLY A 14 -31.39 -4.95 -30.07
C GLY A 14 -32.84 -5.43 -30.01
N ARG A 15 -33.42 -5.67 -28.83
CA ARG A 15 -34.83 -6.05 -28.68
C ARG A 15 -35.69 -4.83 -28.29
N PRO A 16 -36.82 -4.57 -29.00
CA PRO A 16 -37.73 -3.49 -28.63
C PRO A 16 -38.37 -3.79 -27.27
N TRP A 17 -38.43 -2.77 -26.42
CA TRP A 17 -38.99 -2.87 -25.08
C TRP A 17 -40.45 -3.34 -25.14
N ARG A 18 -40.79 -4.35 -24.33
CA ARG A 18 -42.17 -4.76 -24.09
C ARG A 18 -42.54 -4.49 -22.64
N PRO A 19 -43.71 -3.89 -22.35
CA PRO A 19 -44.21 -3.80 -20.98
C PRO A 19 -44.31 -5.21 -20.39
N GLY A 20 -43.73 -5.43 -19.21
CA GLY A 20 -44.05 -6.60 -18.39
C GLY A 20 -45.54 -6.59 -18.04
N THR A 21 -46.06 -7.75 -17.64
CA THR A 21 -47.47 -8.07 -17.31
C THR A 21 -48.26 -6.84 -16.86
N PRO A 22 -49.43 -6.55 -17.47
CA PRO A 22 -50.21 -5.36 -17.12
C PRO A 22 -50.46 -5.33 -15.61
N PRO A 23 -50.53 -4.11 -15.01
CA PRO A 23 -50.79 -3.99 -13.59
C PRO A 23 -52.05 -4.80 -13.24
N PRO A 24 -52.05 -5.57 -12.14
CA PRO A 24 -53.21 -6.36 -11.76
C PRO A 24 -54.44 -5.46 -11.67
N ALA A 25 -55.60 -6.01 -12.02
CA ALA A 25 -56.88 -5.30 -11.97
C ALA A 25 -57.09 -4.61 -10.61
N PRO A 26 -57.81 -3.47 -10.56
CA PRO A 26 -58.07 -2.79 -9.30
C PRO A 26 -58.74 -3.76 -8.31
N ILE A 27 -58.10 -3.91 -7.15
CA ILE A 27 -58.48 -4.88 -6.12
C ILE A 27 -59.67 -4.32 -5.34
N ASP A 28 -60.67 -5.16 -5.09
CA ASP A 28 -61.84 -4.87 -4.26
C ASP A 28 -61.40 -4.55 -2.82
N PRO A 29 -61.74 -3.37 -2.26
CA PRO A 29 -61.27 -2.93 -0.94
C PRO A 29 -61.73 -3.81 0.23
N ASP A 30 -62.74 -4.67 0.06
CA ASP A 30 -63.34 -5.47 1.14
C ASP A 30 -62.84 -6.92 1.23
N LEU A 31 -61.85 -7.32 0.43
CA LEU A 31 -61.22 -8.65 0.55
C LEU A 31 -60.12 -8.65 1.63
N PRO A 32 -60.20 -9.50 2.67
CA PRO A 32 -59.16 -9.61 3.70
C PRO A 32 -58.01 -10.47 3.19
N SER A 33 -57.26 -9.97 2.21
CA SER A 33 -55.90 -10.39 1.94
C SER A 33 -54.98 -9.41 2.66
N ALA A 34 -54.15 -9.90 3.57
CA ALA A 34 -53.19 -9.07 4.29
C ALA A 34 -52.10 -8.56 3.33
N ASP A 35 -52.44 -7.51 2.60
CA ASP A 35 -51.61 -6.83 1.60
C ASP A 35 -50.43 -6.17 2.34
N ILE A 36 -49.26 -6.83 2.36
CA ILE A 36 -48.05 -6.27 3.00
C ILE A 36 -47.52 -5.15 2.10
N ARG A 37 -48.01 -3.93 2.32
CA ARG A 37 -47.52 -2.73 1.66
C ARG A 37 -46.30 -2.18 2.41
N ILE A 38 -45.15 -2.19 1.74
CA ILE A 38 -43.89 -1.62 2.24
C ILE A 38 -43.59 -0.36 1.42
N GLY A 39 -43.37 0.76 2.13
CA GLY A 39 -43.00 2.04 1.55
C GLY A 39 -41.50 2.22 1.48
N TYR A 40 -41.04 2.94 0.46
CA TYR A 40 -39.63 3.21 0.27
C TYR A 40 -39.42 4.71 -0.09
N ALA A 41 -38.67 5.45 0.72
CA ALA A 41 -38.39 6.88 0.51
C ALA A 41 -36.88 7.16 0.35
N ARG A 42 -36.48 8.01 -0.61
CA ARG A 42 -35.08 8.39 -0.88
C ARG A 42 -34.96 9.89 -1.07
N CYS A 43 -34.07 10.53 -0.33
CA CYS A 43 -33.60 11.88 -0.62
C CYS A 43 -32.13 11.82 -1.05
N SER A 44 -31.86 12.17 -2.31
CA SER A 44 -30.51 12.13 -2.91
C SER A 44 -30.00 13.51 -3.34
N THR A 45 -30.89 14.50 -3.44
CA THR A 45 -30.55 15.86 -3.85
C THR A 45 -31.05 16.89 -2.84
N LEU A 46 -30.40 18.06 -2.81
CA LEU A 46 -30.65 19.14 -1.83
C LEU A 46 -32.08 19.68 -1.82
N GLY A 47 -32.84 19.55 -2.92
CA GLY A 47 -34.22 20.02 -3.01
C GLY A 47 -35.28 18.97 -2.68
N GLN A 48 -34.90 17.77 -2.23
CA GLN A 48 -35.83 16.69 -1.91
C GLN A 48 -36.11 16.64 -0.41
N GLU A 49 -37.34 17.00 -0.04
CA GLU A 49 -37.80 16.90 1.33
C GLU A 49 -38.32 15.49 1.65
N LEU A 50 -37.71 14.87 2.67
CA LEU A 50 -38.07 13.53 3.11
C LEU A 50 -39.51 13.48 3.63
N ASP A 51 -39.92 14.50 4.35
CA ASP A 51 -41.24 14.57 4.95
C ASP A 51 -42.34 14.60 3.90
N SER A 52 -42.13 15.31 2.78
CA SER A 52 -43.08 15.30 1.65
C SER A 52 -43.23 13.91 1.00
N GLN A 53 -42.16 13.11 0.96
CA GLN A 53 -42.22 11.73 0.46
C GLN A 53 -42.91 10.80 1.46
N LEU A 54 -42.63 10.96 2.76
CA LEU A 54 -43.28 10.20 3.82
C LEU A 54 -44.78 10.48 3.87
N ASP A 55 -45.19 11.75 3.69
CA ASP A 55 -46.59 12.13 3.67
C ASP A 55 -47.32 11.61 2.42
N ALA A 56 -46.65 11.58 1.26
CA ALA A 56 -47.21 10.96 0.06
C ALA A 56 -47.44 9.46 0.25
N LEU A 57 -46.49 8.73 0.85
CA LEU A 57 -46.64 7.30 1.13
C LEU A 57 -47.71 7.03 2.19
N SER A 58 -47.79 7.89 3.21
CA SER A 58 -48.82 7.82 4.26
C SER A 58 -50.22 8.02 3.67
N LYS A 59 -50.40 8.94 2.71
CA LYS A 59 -51.66 9.16 1.97
C LYS A 59 -52.10 7.94 1.16
N HIS A 60 -51.18 7.06 0.79
CA HIS A 60 -51.47 5.80 0.10
C HIS A 60 -51.71 4.61 1.06
N GLY A 61 -51.88 4.89 2.37
CA GLY A 61 -52.24 3.88 3.36
C GLY A 61 -51.07 2.99 3.79
N ILE A 62 -49.83 3.43 3.56
CA ILE A 62 -48.64 2.72 4.06
C ILE A 62 -48.31 3.27 5.46
N PRO A 63 -48.39 2.44 6.50
CA PRO A 63 -48.12 2.88 7.85
C PRO A 63 -46.60 3.12 8.04
N ARG A 64 -46.23 4.10 8.88
CA ARG A 64 -44.86 4.62 8.98
C ARG A 64 -43.83 3.58 9.43
N ASP A 65 -44.24 2.58 10.20
CA ASP A 65 -43.46 1.42 10.63
C ASP A 65 -43.05 0.51 9.45
N LYS A 66 -43.74 0.61 8.31
CA LYS A 66 -43.43 -0.12 7.07
C LYS A 66 -42.75 0.74 6.02
N ILE A 67 -42.25 1.93 6.37
CA ILE A 67 -41.53 2.82 5.46
C ILE A 67 -40.03 2.78 5.75
N PHE A 68 -39.25 2.31 4.77
CA PHE A 68 -37.80 2.42 4.80
C PHE A 68 -37.38 3.74 4.15
N SER A 69 -36.54 4.51 4.85
CA SER A 69 -36.03 5.78 4.33
C SER A 69 -34.51 5.78 4.28
N GLU A 70 -33.96 6.35 3.22
CA GLU A 70 -32.53 6.55 3.11
C GLU A 70 -32.23 8.01 2.78
N LYS A 71 -31.57 8.65 3.74
CA LYS A 71 -31.06 10.02 3.67
C LYS A 71 -29.53 9.91 3.64
N LEU A 72 -28.88 10.65 2.74
CA LEU A 72 -27.44 10.57 2.43
C LEU A 72 -27.02 9.37 1.56
N ALA A 73 -27.79 9.13 0.51
CA ALA A 73 -27.54 8.08 -0.46
C ALA A 73 -26.67 8.55 -1.65
N GLY A 74 -25.34 8.53 -1.51
CA GLY A 74 -24.40 8.92 -2.57
C GLY A 74 -23.17 9.68 -2.06
N PRO A 75 -22.33 10.27 -2.94
CA PRO A 75 -21.27 11.19 -2.52
C PRO A 75 -21.91 12.32 -1.71
N LEU A 76 -21.45 12.52 -0.47
CA LEU A 76 -22.05 13.50 0.44
C LEU A 76 -21.99 14.90 -0.21
N PRO A 77 -23.14 15.49 -0.63
CA PRO A 77 -23.14 16.76 -1.31
C PRO A 77 -22.83 17.88 -0.31
N GLY A 78 -21.79 18.67 -0.58
CA GLY A 78 -21.40 19.78 0.29
C GLY A 78 -19.95 20.22 0.05
N ILE A 79 -19.65 21.47 0.42
CA ILE A 79 -18.29 21.99 0.46
C ILE A 79 -17.74 21.75 1.87
N TYR A 80 -16.73 20.89 1.99
CA TYR A 80 -16.04 20.61 3.24
C TYR A 80 -14.71 21.35 3.24
N ASP A 81 -14.64 22.41 4.05
CA ASP A 81 -13.48 23.29 4.12
C ASP A 81 -13.00 23.36 5.58
N PRO A 82 -11.68 23.28 5.85
CA PRO A 82 -11.11 23.50 7.19
C PRO A 82 -11.46 24.87 7.83
N THR A 83 -11.91 25.83 7.03
CA THR A 83 -12.19 27.22 7.45
C THR A 83 -13.67 27.60 7.38
N GLY A 84 -14.52 26.74 6.80
CA GLY A 84 -15.93 27.04 6.56
C GLY A 84 -16.91 26.35 7.51
N PRO A 85 -18.23 26.41 7.24
CA PRO A 85 -19.28 25.73 8.01
C PRO A 85 -19.09 24.20 8.08
N GLY A 86 -18.37 23.62 7.11
CA GLY A 86 -18.00 22.20 7.08
C GLY A 86 -16.80 21.82 7.94
N LYS A 87 -16.19 22.74 8.70
CA LYS A 87 -14.94 22.52 9.45
C LYS A 87 -14.98 21.30 10.38
N LEU A 88 -16.10 21.04 11.06
CA LEU A 88 -16.23 19.89 11.95
C LEU A 88 -16.19 18.57 11.18
N LEU A 89 -16.93 18.49 10.06
CA LEU A 89 -16.96 17.31 9.22
C LEU A 89 -15.61 17.09 8.51
N PHE A 90 -14.97 18.18 8.08
CA PHE A 90 -13.61 18.16 7.56
C PHE A 90 -12.61 17.60 8.60
N ALA A 91 -12.64 18.10 9.84
CA ALA A 91 -11.76 17.63 10.90
C ALA A 91 -11.97 16.14 11.22
N PHE A 92 -13.22 15.68 11.24
CA PHE A 92 -13.54 14.26 11.43
C PHE A 92 -12.96 13.39 10.32
N PHE A 93 -13.17 13.75 9.05
CA PHE A 93 -12.61 13.00 7.93
C PHE A 93 -11.09 13.09 7.86
N ALA A 94 -10.50 14.22 8.25
CA ALA A 94 -9.05 14.36 8.35
C ALA A 94 -8.47 13.41 9.41
N ALA A 95 -9.08 13.34 10.60
CA ALA A 95 -8.66 12.41 11.64
C ALA A 95 -8.79 10.95 11.19
N MET A 96 -9.90 10.59 10.54
CA MET A 96 -10.05 9.24 9.96
C MET A 96 -9.01 8.93 8.88
N ALA A 97 -8.71 9.89 8.01
CA ALA A 97 -7.73 9.72 6.94
C ALA A 97 -6.31 9.57 7.50
N GLU A 98 -6.00 10.24 8.60
CA GLU A 98 -4.73 10.08 9.32
C GLU A 98 -4.62 8.68 9.93
N THR A 99 -5.68 8.19 10.60
CA THR A 99 -5.73 6.82 11.11
C THR A 99 -5.55 5.78 10.00
N GLU A 100 -6.24 5.94 8.86
CA GLU A 100 -6.13 5.01 7.74
C GLU A 100 -4.72 5.02 7.12
N ARG A 101 -4.09 6.19 7.06
CA ARG A 101 -2.69 6.29 6.61
C ARG A 101 -1.75 5.52 7.53
N GLU A 102 -1.93 5.63 8.86
CA GLU A 102 -1.08 4.90 9.80
C GLU A 102 -1.34 3.39 9.72
N ASN A 103 -2.59 2.95 9.56
CA ASN A 103 -2.92 1.53 9.34
C ASN A 103 -2.23 0.96 8.09
N ILE A 104 -2.21 1.70 6.98
CA ILE A 104 -1.50 1.29 5.75
C ILE A 104 0.01 1.19 6.01
N ARG A 105 0.57 2.12 6.76
CA ARG A 105 2.00 2.13 7.09
C ARG A 105 2.36 0.93 7.96
N GLU A 106 1.61 0.69 9.04
CA GLU A 106 1.82 -0.41 9.97
C GLU A 106 1.72 -1.76 9.25
N SER A 107 0.63 -2.00 8.52
CA SER A 107 0.46 -3.23 7.74
C SER A 107 1.55 -3.43 6.68
N THR A 108 2.06 -2.36 6.08
CA THR A 108 3.20 -2.44 5.16
C THR A 108 4.48 -2.86 5.88
N LEU A 109 4.76 -2.28 7.05
CA LEU A 109 5.93 -2.63 7.86
C LEU A 109 5.85 -4.08 8.36
N GLU A 110 4.69 -4.52 8.84
CA GLU A 110 4.45 -5.91 9.24
C GLU A 110 4.64 -6.89 8.07
N GLY A 111 4.17 -6.51 6.88
CA GLY A 111 4.35 -7.29 5.67
C GLY A 111 5.82 -7.41 5.27
N LEU A 112 6.57 -6.31 5.34
CA LEU A 112 8.01 -6.28 5.08
C LEU A 112 8.80 -7.10 6.11
N ASP A 113 8.47 -7.00 7.40
CA ASP A 113 9.13 -7.76 8.45
C ASP A 113 8.84 -9.26 8.33
N THR A 114 7.58 -9.62 8.04
CA THR A 114 7.19 -11.01 7.75
C THR A 114 7.95 -11.57 6.54
N ALA A 115 8.16 -10.76 5.49
CA ALA A 115 8.97 -11.14 4.34
C ALA A 115 10.45 -11.30 4.72
N ALA A 116 11.00 -10.38 5.52
CA ALA A 116 12.38 -10.42 6.00
C ALA A 116 12.65 -11.67 6.85
N ARG A 117 11.74 -12.05 7.78
CA ARG A 117 11.85 -13.31 8.54
C ARG A 117 11.85 -14.57 7.67
N LYS A 118 11.23 -14.49 6.49
CA LYS A 118 11.27 -15.54 5.45
C LYS A 118 12.51 -15.45 4.54
N GLY A 119 13.49 -14.60 4.89
CA GLY A 119 14.71 -14.36 4.12
C GLY A 119 14.48 -13.53 2.85
N LYS A 120 13.29 -12.94 2.66
CA LYS A 120 12.96 -12.11 1.50
C LYS A 120 13.15 -10.64 1.87
N HIS A 121 14.39 -10.18 1.76
CA HIS A 121 14.71 -8.77 1.91
C HIS A 121 14.43 -8.06 0.57
N GLY A 122 13.62 -7.01 0.60
CA GLY A 122 13.30 -6.21 -0.58
C GLY A 122 14.53 -5.44 -1.12
N GLY A 123 14.30 -4.63 -2.16
CA GLY A 123 15.35 -3.79 -2.75
C GLY A 123 15.93 -4.36 -4.05
N ARG A 124 16.96 -3.67 -4.56
CA ARG A 124 17.59 -4.03 -5.84
C ARG A 124 18.54 -5.21 -5.64
N PRO A 125 18.42 -6.31 -6.40
CA PRO A 125 19.37 -7.42 -6.32
C PRO A 125 20.82 -6.95 -6.56
N PRO A 126 21.80 -7.49 -5.81
CA PRO A 126 23.20 -7.17 -6.01
C PRO A 126 23.65 -7.64 -7.40
N VAL A 127 24.44 -6.80 -8.07
CA VAL A 127 24.98 -7.10 -9.41
C VAL A 127 26.14 -8.09 -9.33
N ILE A 128 26.98 -7.98 -8.29
CA ILE A 128 28.06 -8.92 -7.99
C ILE A 128 27.51 -9.91 -6.97
N THR A 129 27.38 -11.18 -7.36
CA THR A 129 27.03 -12.26 -6.45
C THR A 129 28.22 -12.69 -5.61
N ASP A 130 27.96 -13.45 -4.56
CA ASP A 130 29.00 -14.00 -3.70
C ASP A 130 29.97 -14.92 -4.48
N ASP A 131 29.45 -15.78 -5.36
CA ASP A 131 30.26 -16.63 -6.25
C ASP A 131 31.17 -15.81 -7.19
N MET A 132 30.64 -14.72 -7.74
CA MET A 132 31.42 -13.80 -8.57
C MET A 132 32.53 -13.13 -7.74
N LEU A 133 32.21 -12.69 -6.53
CA LEU A 133 33.17 -12.09 -5.61
C LEU A 133 34.28 -13.07 -5.25
N HIS A 134 33.94 -14.32 -4.91
CA HIS A 134 34.91 -15.38 -4.65
C HIS A 134 35.81 -15.66 -5.85
N THR A 135 35.23 -15.71 -7.05
CA THR A 135 35.99 -15.87 -8.30
C THR A 135 36.99 -14.74 -8.50
N VAL A 136 36.56 -13.49 -8.30
CA VAL A 136 37.42 -12.30 -8.40
C VAL A 136 38.54 -12.36 -7.37
N LEU A 137 38.24 -12.65 -6.10
CA LEU A 137 39.24 -12.72 -5.03
C LEU A 137 40.30 -13.77 -5.33
N ARG A 138 39.90 -14.97 -5.76
CA ARG A 138 40.80 -16.06 -6.14
C ARG A 138 41.72 -15.68 -7.29
N ARG A 139 41.17 -15.13 -8.38
CA ARG A 139 41.97 -14.77 -9.57
C ARG A 139 42.90 -13.60 -9.30
N ARG A 140 42.46 -12.63 -8.50
CA ARG A 140 43.29 -11.52 -8.06
C ARG A 140 44.47 -11.97 -7.17
N ALA A 141 44.27 -12.99 -6.33
CA ALA A 141 45.38 -13.61 -5.59
C ALA A 141 46.40 -14.30 -6.50
N GLY A 142 45.98 -14.74 -7.70
CA GLY A 142 46.86 -15.24 -8.77
C GLY A 142 47.54 -14.15 -9.62
N GLY A 143 47.32 -12.86 -9.30
CA GLY A 143 47.95 -11.72 -9.99
C GLY A 143 47.16 -11.13 -11.17
N GLU A 144 45.96 -11.64 -11.45
CA GLU A 144 45.11 -11.10 -12.53
C GLU A 144 44.50 -9.74 -12.14
N SER A 145 44.42 -8.82 -13.11
CA SER A 145 43.77 -7.51 -12.92
C SER A 145 42.24 -7.61 -13.02
N VAL A 146 41.53 -6.62 -12.45
CA VAL A 146 40.05 -6.61 -12.49
C VAL A 146 39.52 -6.51 -13.91
N GLU A 147 40.23 -5.81 -14.79
CA GLU A 147 39.93 -5.65 -16.21
C GLU A 147 40.06 -6.96 -16.97
N GLN A 148 41.02 -7.82 -16.58
CA GLN A 148 41.19 -9.16 -17.18
C GLN A 148 40.10 -10.13 -16.71
N ILE A 149 39.62 -9.98 -15.47
CA ILE A 149 38.61 -10.87 -14.88
C ILE A 149 37.19 -10.50 -15.33
N GLN A 150 36.89 -9.21 -15.52
CA GLN A 150 35.54 -8.70 -15.80
C GLN A 150 34.83 -9.34 -17.01
N PRO A 151 35.50 -9.62 -18.15
CA PRO A 151 34.89 -10.27 -19.31
C PRO A 151 34.33 -11.67 -19.03
N ASP A 152 34.87 -12.35 -18.01
CA ASP A 152 34.47 -13.72 -17.66
C ASP A 152 33.32 -13.76 -16.66
N LEU A 153 32.92 -12.61 -16.12
CA LEU A 153 31.83 -12.49 -15.15
C LEU A 153 30.51 -12.14 -15.85
N ILE A 154 29.46 -12.91 -15.56
CA ILE A 154 28.13 -12.71 -16.14
C ILE A 154 27.11 -12.41 -15.05
N ILE A 155 26.32 -11.34 -15.24
CA ILE A 155 25.24 -10.97 -14.32
C ILE A 155 24.09 -11.99 -14.47
N PRO A 156 23.66 -12.66 -13.38
CA PRO A 156 22.67 -13.75 -13.47
C PRO A 156 21.22 -13.26 -13.49
N THR A 157 20.92 -12.07 -12.95
CA THR A 157 19.54 -11.60 -12.73
C THR A 157 19.36 -10.11 -13.06
N GLY A 158 18.11 -9.69 -13.17
CA GLY A 158 17.74 -8.29 -13.39
C GLY A 158 17.88 -7.81 -14.84
N LYS A 159 17.71 -6.49 -15.04
CA LYS A 159 17.62 -5.86 -16.38
C LYS A 159 18.88 -6.05 -17.25
N ARG A 160 20.05 -6.24 -16.63
CA ARG A 160 21.35 -6.44 -17.32
C ARG A 160 21.80 -7.90 -17.31
N LYS A 161 20.89 -8.85 -17.12
CA LYS A 161 21.21 -10.28 -17.17
C LYS A 161 21.96 -10.64 -18.47
N GLY A 162 23.00 -11.44 -18.36
CA GLY A 162 23.84 -11.86 -19.50
C GLY A 162 24.93 -10.86 -19.89
N GLN A 163 24.92 -9.65 -19.33
CA GLN A 163 25.99 -8.66 -19.53
C GLN A 163 27.08 -8.79 -18.46
N ASN A 164 28.25 -8.24 -18.76
CA ASN A 164 29.34 -8.16 -17.81
C ASN A 164 29.08 -7.06 -16.77
N PRO A 165 29.46 -7.27 -15.50
CA PRO A 165 29.39 -6.22 -14.48
C PRO A 165 30.36 -5.08 -14.82
N SER A 166 30.05 -3.87 -14.34
CA SER A 166 31.01 -2.78 -14.49
C SER A 166 32.21 -2.99 -13.56
N VAL A 167 33.39 -2.57 -14.00
CA VAL A 167 34.63 -2.59 -13.21
C VAL A 167 34.43 -1.88 -11.86
N ALA A 168 33.73 -0.73 -11.84
CA ALA A 168 33.36 -0.03 -10.61
C ALA A 168 32.46 -0.85 -9.67
N SER A 169 31.60 -1.73 -10.20
CA SER A 169 30.80 -2.62 -9.36
C SER A 169 31.66 -3.66 -8.66
N ILE A 170 32.68 -4.20 -9.35
CA ILE A 170 33.63 -5.16 -8.81
C ILE A 170 34.50 -4.49 -7.73
N TYR A 171 35.02 -3.30 -8.00
CA TYR A 171 35.79 -2.55 -6.99
C TYR A 171 34.97 -2.21 -5.76
N ARG A 172 33.70 -1.80 -5.93
CA ARG A 172 32.81 -1.59 -4.78
C ARG A 172 32.63 -2.85 -3.96
N SER A 173 32.38 -4.01 -4.57
CA SER A 173 32.26 -5.26 -3.82
C SER A 173 33.56 -5.68 -3.11
N LEU A 174 34.73 -5.45 -3.74
CA LEU A 174 36.03 -5.71 -3.12
C LEU A 174 36.30 -4.80 -1.92
N ALA A 175 35.97 -3.51 -2.04
CA ALA A 175 36.13 -2.54 -0.96
C ALA A 175 35.20 -2.88 0.23
N GLU A 176 33.95 -3.24 -0.04
CA GLU A 176 33.02 -3.69 0.99
C GLU A 176 33.49 -4.97 1.69
N HIS A 177 34.01 -5.94 0.92
CA HIS A 177 34.61 -7.15 1.49
C HIS A 177 35.84 -6.82 2.38
N ALA A 178 36.73 -5.95 1.92
CA ALA A 178 37.91 -5.54 2.69
C ALA A 178 37.53 -4.83 4.00
N LYS A 179 36.52 -3.94 3.97
CA LYS A 179 35.99 -3.29 5.18
C LYS A 179 35.45 -4.31 6.18
N ARG A 180 34.71 -5.32 5.71
CA ARG A 180 34.19 -6.40 6.56
C ARG A 180 35.30 -7.19 7.24
N GLN A 181 36.40 -7.46 6.52
CA GLN A 181 37.56 -8.15 7.10
C GLN A 181 38.34 -7.28 8.09
N ALA A 182 38.49 -5.98 7.80
CA ALA A 182 39.25 -5.07 8.65
C ALA A 182 38.54 -4.75 9.98
N TYR A 183 37.21 -4.76 10.00
CA TYR A 183 36.41 -4.37 11.16
C TYR A 183 35.36 -5.42 11.55
N PRO A 184 35.78 -6.64 11.96
CA PRO A 184 34.85 -7.71 12.29
C PRO A 184 33.91 -7.34 13.44
N LYS A 185 34.44 -6.66 14.48
CA LYS A 185 33.64 -6.18 15.62
C LYS A 185 32.60 -5.14 15.23
N ALA A 186 32.86 -4.31 14.21
CA ALA A 186 31.87 -3.33 13.75
C ALA A 186 30.72 -4.03 13.01
N VAL A 187 31.02 -5.07 12.22
CA VAL A 187 29.99 -5.90 11.59
C VAL A 187 29.17 -6.61 12.66
N GLU A 188 29.80 -7.26 13.63
CA GLU A 188 29.12 -7.90 14.77
C GLU A 188 28.23 -6.91 15.53
N GLN A 189 28.75 -5.71 15.84
CA GLN A 189 27.99 -4.66 16.51
C GLN A 189 26.79 -4.21 15.66
N THR A 190 26.94 -4.01 14.35
CA THR A 190 25.78 -3.65 13.49
C THR A 190 24.72 -4.75 13.46
N HIS A 191 25.10 -6.03 13.53
CA HIS A 191 24.15 -7.13 13.64
C HIS A 191 23.45 -7.12 15.00
N ALA A 192 24.19 -6.85 16.08
CA ALA A 192 23.65 -6.74 17.43
C ALA A 192 22.69 -5.54 17.56
N ASP A 193 23.07 -4.37 17.05
CA ASP A 193 22.24 -3.15 17.04
C ASP A 193 20.96 -3.36 16.23
N PHE A 194 21.06 -4.03 15.08
CA PHE A 194 19.90 -4.38 14.26
C PHE A 194 18.96 -5.36 14.99
N ALA A 195 19.51 -6.35 15.69
CA ALA A 195 18.73 -7.28 16.50
C ALA A 195 18.04 -6.58 17.69
N ALA A 196 18.72 -5.63 18.35
CA ALA A 196 18.16 -4.83 19.43
C ALA A 196 17.01 -3.92 18.94
N LEU A 197 17.17 -3.28 17.77
CA LEU A 197 16.10 -2.50 17.13
C LEU A 197 14.88 -3.36 16.78
N GLN A 198 15.09 -4.61 16.33
CA GLN A 198 13.99 -5.56 16.10
C GLN A 198 13.27 -5.97 17.39
N ALA A 199 13.96 -5.97 18.53
CA ALA A 199 13.38 -6.25 19.85
C ALA A 199 12.68 -5.03 20.49
N GLY A 200 12.65 -3.87 19.80
CA GLY A 200 12.06 -2.63 20.33
C GLY A 200 12.94 -1.94 21.38
N GLU A 201 14.20 -2.35 21.50
CA GLU A 201 15.16 -1.75 22.42
C GLU A 201 15.91 -0.60 21.72
N VAL A 202 16.01 0.55 22.38
CA VAL A 202 16.79 1.67 21.84
C VAL A 202 18.26 1.28 21.96
N PRO A 203 19.01 1.15 20.85
CA PRO A 203 20.42 0.82 20.92
C PRO A 203 21.14 1.88 21.78
N GLY A 204 22.03 1.41 22.66
CA GLY A 204 22.82 2.29 23.53
C GLY A 204 23.58 3.36 22.73
N PRO A 205 24.04 4.45 23.37
CA PRO A 205 24.67 5.55 22.65
C PRO A 205 25.76 5.00 21.73
N ALA A 206 25.64 5.32 20.44
CA ALA A 206 26.59 4.89 19.42
C ALA A 206 28.00 5.18 19.92
N SER A 207 28.81 4.12 20.06
CA SER A 207 30.21 4.27 20.44
C SER A 207 30.87 5.25 19.45
N PRO A 208 31.60 6.26 19.91
CA PRO A 208 32.10 7.30 19.03
C PRO A 208 33.19 6.70 18.14
N SER A 209 32.90 6.39 16.88
CA SER A 209 33.95 6.18 15.87
C SER A 209 33.40 6.10 14.45
N LEU A 210 33.17 7.26 13.84
CA LEU A 210 33.41 7.43 12.40
C LEU A 210 33.66 8.89 12.00
N THR A 211 33.27 9.83 12.86
CA THR A 211 33.54 11.26 12.66
C THR A 211 34.96 11.68 13.08
N GLU A 212 35.60 10.97 14.02
CA GLU A 212 36.96 11.31 14.51
C GLU A 212 38.11 10.67 13.70
N ARG A 213 37.82 9.80 12.71
CA ARG A 213 38.87 9.14 11.90
C ARG A 213 38.93 9.60 10.44
N HIS A 214 38.39 10.78 10.14
CA HIS A 214 38.60 11.39 8.82
C HIS A 214 39.98 12.04 8.66
N SER A 215 40.76 12.14 9.76
CA SER A 215 42.13 12.66 9.76
C SER A 215 43.16 11.66 9.22
N ASP A 216 42.99 10.36 9.53
CA ASP A 216 44.04 9.36 9.26
C ASP A 216 44.12 8.89 7.80
N TYR A 217 43.06 9.09 7.01
CA TYR A 217 43.05 8.70 5.60
C TYR A 217 43.87 9.64 4.69
N ARG A 218 44.32 10.80 5.20
CA ARG A 218 45.09 11.77 4.43
C ARG A 218 46.61 11.65 4.60
N GLU A 219 47.08 11.02 5.68
CA GLU A 219 48.53 10.82 5.89
C GLU A 219 49.07 9.56 5.19
N LEU A 220 48.25 8.51 5.03
CA LEU A 220 48.68 7.25 4.40
C LEU A 220 48.82 7.31 2.86
N LEU A 221 48.50 8.44 2.23
CA LEU A 221 48.66 8.65 0.77
C LEU A 221 49.79 9.61 0.40
N VAL A 222 50.58 10.10 1.38
CA VAL A 222 51.63 11.12 1.13
C VAL A 222 53.06 10.64 1.43
N THR A 223 53.27 9.45 1.97
CA THR A 223 54.64 8.94 2.20
C THR A 223 54.91 7.67 1.39
N SER A 224 55.28 7.87 0.13
CA SER A 224 56.11 6.93 -0.63
C SER A 224 56.92 7.73 -1.67
N PRO A 225 58.23 7.90 -1.51
CA PRO A 225 59.19 7.65 -2.58
C PRO A 225 59.45 6.14 -2.74
#